data_AF-A0A7V9P8X5-F1
#
_entry.id   AF-A0A7V9P8X5-F1
#
_cell.length_a   1.000
_cell.length_b   1.000
_cell.length_c   1.000
_cell.angle_alpha   90.00
_cell.angle_beta   90.00
_cell.angle_gamma   90.00
#
_symmetry.space_group_name_H-M   'P 1'
#
loop_
_entity.id
_entity.type
_entity.pdbx_description
1 polymer ?
#
loop_
_entity_poly.entity_id
_entity_poly.type
_entity_poly.pdbx_seq_one_letter_code
_entity_poly.pdbx_strand_id
1 'polypeptide(L)'
;AIVRVEQFYPFPTAKLREVFAEYKNATQIFWTQEEPQNMGGWMFVEPRLREILPANVSLKYVGRSASASPATGSYAIHNLEQEKLVNDSLIKETDEISAASTAEVAEKLAPAGA
;
A
#
# COMPACT_ATOMS: atom_id res chain seq x y z
N ALA A 1 -7.76 -10.53 -3.49
CA ALA A 1 -7.48 -10.58 -4.94
C ALA A 1 -6.45 -9.52 -5.26
N ILE A 2 -5.65 -9.69 -6.33
CA ILE A 2 -4.70 -8.68 -6.80
C ILE A 2 -5.19 -8.17 -8.15
N VAL A 3 -5.34 -6.85 -8.27
CA VAL A 3 -5.77 -6.17 -9.50
C VAL A 3 -4.66 -5.24 -9.92
N ARG A 4 -4.28 -5.29 -11.20
CA ARG A 4 -3.26 -4.39 -11.77
C ARG A 4 -3.92 -3.26 -12.55
N VAL A 5 -3.39 -2.05 -12.39
CA VAL A 5 -3.80 -0.88 -13.16
C VAL A 5 -2.74 -0.60 -14.21
N GLU A 6 -2.89 -1.20 -15.38
CA GLU A 6 -1.93 -1.09 -16.48
C GLU A 6 -1.93 0.28 -17.17
N GLN A 7 -3.03 1.03 -17.04
CA GLN A 7 -3.20 2.34 -17.64
C GLN A 7 -3.54 3.38 -16.58
N PHE A 8 -2.65 4.34 -16.37
CA PHE A 8 -2.88 5.47 -15.46
C PHE A 8 -3.59 6.62 -16.15
N TYR A 9 -3.23 6.91 -17.40
CA TYR A 9 -3.82 8.02 -18.15
C TYR A 9 -4.14 7.62 -19.60
N PRO A 10 -5.35 7.95 -20.11
CA PRO A 10 -6.49 8.49 -19.37
C PRO A 10 -6.98 7.49 -18.29
N PHE A 11 -7.50 7.99 -17.16
CA PHE A 11 -7.83 7.14 -16.02
C PHE A 11 -8.97 6.16 -16.36
N PRO A 12 -8.82 4.83 -16.15
CA PRO A 12 -9.72 3.81 -16.68
C PRO A 12 -10.94 3.57 -15.77
N THR A 13 -11.71 4.64 -15.47
CA THR A 13 -12.85 4.59 -14.54
C THR A 13 -13.85 3.48 -14.86
N ALA A 14 -14.26 3.33 -16.12
CA ALA A 14 -15.27 2.34 -16.51
C ALA A 14 -14.80 0.91 -16.21
N LYS A 15 -13.57 0.57 -16.62
CA LYS A 15 -12.98 -0.76 -16.38
C LYS A 15 -12.79 -1.04 -14.89
N LEU A 16 -12.37 -0.05 -14.10
CA LEU A 16 -12.23 -0.22 -12.65
C LEU A 16 -13.58 -0.49 -11.97
N ARG A 17 -14.66 0.17 -12.41
CA ARG A 17 -16.01 -0.11 -11.89
C ARG A 17 -16.47 -1.54 -12.22
N GLU A 18 -16.18 -2.03 -13.42
CA GLU A 18 -16.46 -3.41 -13.81
C GLU A 18 -15.74 -4.39 -12.87
N VAL A 19 -14.43 -4.18 -12.64
CA VAL A 19 -13.64 -5.02 -11.74
C VAL A 19 -14.17 -4.97 -10.30
N PHE A 20 -14.52 -3.79 -9.77
CA PHE A 20 -15.08 -3.71 -8.41
C PHE A 20 -16.42 -4.41 -8.27
N ALA A 21 -17.23 -4.46 -9.34
CA ALA A 21 -18.50 -5.18 -9.34
C ALA A 21 -18.33 -6.70 -9.26
N GLU A 22 -17.17 -7.24 -9.65
CA GLU A 22 -16.84 -8.67 -9.47
C GLU A 22 -16.55 -9.02 -8.01
N TYR A 23 -16.07 -8.07 -7.20
CA TYR A 23 -15.66 -8.27 -5.80
C TYR A 23 -16.65 -7.66 -4.79
N LYS A 24 -17.93 -8.04 -4.87
CA LYS A 24 -19.04 -7.43 -4.09
C LYS A 24 -18.89 -7.50 -2.57
N ASN A 25 -18.16 -8.49 -2.06
CA ASN A 25 -17.94 -8.70 -0.62
C ASN A 25 -16.67 -7.99 -0.10
N ALA A 26 -15.90 -7.32 -0.97
CA ALA A 26 -14.72 -6.59 -0.55
C ALA A 26 -15.13 -5.32 0.20
N THR A 27 -14.69 -5.20 1.46
CA THR A 27 -14.91 -4.03 2.31
C THR A 27 -13.67 -3.13 2.42
N GLN A 28 -12.51 -3.63 1.98
CA GLN A 28 -11.23 -2.93 2.04
C GLN A 28 -10.49 -3.10 0.72
N ILE A 29 -9.93 -2.00 0.22
CA ILE A 29 -9.04 -1.97 -0.94
C ILE A 29 -7.74 -1.32 -0.49
N PHE A 30 -6.65 -1.94 -0.87
CA PHE A 30 -5.30 -1.44 -0.62
C PHE A 30 -4.69 -1.04 -1.95
N TRP A 31 -4.20 0.19 -2.05
CA TRP A 31 -3.32 0.59 -3.14
C TRP A 31 -1.89 0.26 -2.74
N THR A 32 -1.30 -0.72 -3.43
CA THR A 32 0.07 -1.18 -3.19
C THR A 32 1.01 -0.63 -4.24
N GLN A 33 2.11 0.00 -3.82
CA GLN A 33 3.19 0.45 -4.72
C GLN A 33 4.56 0.41 -4.03
N GLU A 34 5.61 0.18 -4.81
CA GLU A 34 7.00 0.19 -4.32
C GLU A 34 7.51 1.61 -4.05
N GLU A 35 7.10 2.59 -4.84
CA GLU A 35 7.55 3.97 -4.72
C GLU A 35 7.10 4.60 -3.37
N PRO A 36 7.87 5.57 -2.83
CA PRO A 36 7.43 6.40 -1.72
C PRO A 36 6.03 7.00 -1.92
N GLN A 37 5.29 7.23 -0.84
CA GLN A 37 3.89 7.70 -0.90
C GLN A 37 3.68 9.00 -1.69
N ASN A 38 4.65 9.91 -1.61
CA ASN A 38 4.67 11.17 -2.34
C ASN A 38 5.16 11.03 -3.80
N MET A 39 5.44 9.80 -4.25
CA MET A 39 5.89 9.43 -5.57
C MET A 39 4.99 8.32 -6.15
N GLY A 40 5.30 7.87 -7.37
CA GLY A 40 4.56 6.80 -8.03
C GLY A 40 3.11 7.18 -8.30
N GLY A 41 2.21 6.22 -8.08
CA GLY A 41 0.82 6.32 -8.51
C GLY A 41 -0.14 6.97 -7.51
N TRP A 42 0.16 6.87 -6.21
CA TRP A 42 -0.79 7.14 -5.14
C TRP A 42 -1.46 8.51 -5.23
N MET A 43 -0.66 9.58 -5.32
CA MET A 43 -1.16 10.96 -5.37
C MET A 43 -2.06 11.25 -6.58
N PHE A 44 -1.90 10.50 -7.66
CA PHE A 44 -2.76 10.60 -8.85
C PHE A 44 -4.01 9.73 -8.73
N VAL A 45 -3.86 8.50 -8.25
CA VAL A 45 -4.92 7.49 -8.25
C VAL A 45 -5.90 7.66 -7.09
N GLU A 46 -5.42 8.04 -5.90
CA GLU A 46 -6.25 8.16 -4.69
C GLU A 46 -7.53 8.97 -4.90
N PRO A 47 -7.48 10.26 -5.32
CA PRO A 47 -8.71 11.06 -5.44
C PRO A 47 -9.70 10.43 -6.42
N ARG A 48 -9.18 9.83 -7.50
CA ARG A 48 -10.01 9.20 -8.55
C ARG A 48 -10.63 7.88 -8.09
N LEU A 49 -9.93 7.09 -7.28
CA LEU A 49 -10.50 5.91 -6.65
C LEU A 49 -11.59 6.30 -5.65
N ARG A 50 -11.37 7.33 -4.83
CA ARG A 50 -12.38 7.80 -3.86
C ARG A 50 -13.68 8.24 -4.53
N GLU A 51 -13.63 8.78 -5.74
CA GLU A 51 -14.83 9.16 -6.51
C GLU A 51 -15.64 7.96 -7.03
N ILE A 52 -15.02 6.79 -7.20
CA ILE A 52 -15.64 5.65 -7.87
C ILE A 52 -15.93 4.47 -6.94
N LEU A 53 -15.26 4.42 -5.79
CA LEU A 53 -15.47 3.37 -4.79
C LEU A 53 -16.80 3.54 -4.04
N PRO A 54 -17.47 2.44 -3.68
CA PRO A 54 -18.65 2.49 -2.81
C PRO A 54 -18.31 3.08 -1.43
N ALA A 55 -19.26 3.80 -0.82
CA ALA A 55 -19.04 4.47 0.47
C ALA A 55 -18.69 3.52 1.63
N ASN A 56 -19.08 2.24 1.54
CA ASN A 56 -18.79 1.21 2.53
C ASN A 56 -17.44 0.49 2.30
N VAL A 57 -16.65 0.91 1.30
CA VAL A 57 -15.34 0.34 1.00
C VAL A 57 -14.25 1.32 1.41
N SER A 58 -13.37 0.90 2.31
CA SER A 58 -12.22 1.73 2.72
C SER A 58 -11.06 1.59 1.74
N LEU A 59 -10.50 2.71 1.28
CA LEU A 59 -9.24 2.75 0.53
C LEU A 59 -8.07 3.05 1.48
N LYS A 60 -7.06 2.17 1.51
CA LYS A 60 -5.83 2.32 2.29
C LYS A 60 -4.60 2.32 1.36
N TYR A 61 -3.55 3.03 1.76
CA TYR A 61 -2.25 3.01 1.09
C TYR A 61 -1.34 1.97 1.74
N VAL A 62 -0.62 1.20 0.91
CA VAL A 62 0.47 0.33 1.34
C VAL A 62 1.66 0.56 0.41
N GLY A 63 2.77 1.00 0.97
CA GLY A 63 3.96 1.30 0.20
C GLY A 63 5.02 1.95 1.08
N ARG A 64 6.11 2.41 0.47
CA ARG A 64 7.18 3.10 1.21
C ARG A 64 6.68 4.44 1.77
N SER A 65 7.17 4.82 2.94
CA SER A 65 6.92 6.14 3.53
C SER A 65 7.41 7.24 2.59
N ALA A 66 6.78 8.42 2.67
CA ALA A 66 7.21 9.56 1.86
C ALA A 66 8.69 9.89 2.10
N SER A 67 9.40 10.22 1.02
CA SER A 67 10.85 10.44 1.02
C SER A 67 11.21 11.49 -0.03
N ALA A 68 12.32 12.20 0.17
CA ALA A 68 12.91 13.08 -0.84
C ALA A 68 13.64 12.27 -1.94
N SER A 69 14.17 11.11 -1.58
CA SER A 69 14.86 10.19 -2.51
C SER A 69 13.90 9.10 -3.00
N PRO A 70 13.99 8.65 -4.27
CA PRO A 70 13.19 7.54 -4.79
C PRO A 70 13.37 6.21 -4.05
N ALA A 71 14.55 5.99 -3.47
CA ALA A 71 14.86 4.80 -2.68
C ALA A 71 15.95 5.10 -1.64
N THR A 72 16.04 4.23 -0.63
CA THR A 72 17.21 4.16 0.25
C THR A 72 18.46 3.74 -0.53
N GLY A 73 19.61 4.30 -0.17
CA GLY A 73 20.90 3.91 -0.75
C GLY A 73 21.46 2.60 -0.17
N SER A 74 20.85 2.07 0.88
CA SER A 74 21.27 0.81 1.52
C SER A 74 20.45 -0.37 1.01
N TYR A 75 21.12 -1.34 0.39
CA TYR A 75 20.47 -2.57 -0.10
C TYR A 75 19.78 -3.36 1.02
N ALA A 76 20.37 -3.41 2.23
CA ALA A 76 19.78 -4.10 3.36
C ALA A 76 18.45 -3.45 3.80
N ILE A 77 18.42 -2.11 3.86
CA ILE A 77 17.19 -1.37 4.20
C ILE A 77 16.15 -1.55 3.09
N HIS A 78 16.57 -1.51 1.82
CA HIS A 78 15.66 -1.70 0.68
C HIS A 78 14.92 -3.04 0.75
N ASN A 79 15.63 -4.13 1.06
CA ASN A 79 15.03 -5.46 1.20
C ASN A 79 14.05 -5.54 2.37
N LEU A 80 14.39 -4.91 3.50
CA LEU A 80 13.51 -4.87 4.67
C LEU A 80 12.23 -4.09 4.37
N GLU A 81 12.32 -2.93 3.70
CA GLU A 81 11.17 -2.17 3.24
C GLU A 81 10.30 -2.99 2.26
N GLN A 82 10.93 -3.72 1.34
CA GLN A 82 10.23 -4.54 0.35
C GLN A 82 9.45 -5.69 1.00
N GLU A 83 10.09 -6.42 1.92
CA GLU A 83 9.45 -7.50 2.67
C GLU A 83 8.27 -6.97 3.49
N LYS A 84 8.46 -5.86 4.20
CA LYS A 84 7.40 -5.20 4.97
C LYS A 84 6.22 -4.83 4.07
N LEU A 85 6.46 -4.16 2.95
CA LEU A 85 5.43 -3.73 2.00
C LEU A 85 4.61 -4.90 1.48
N VAL A 86 5.26 -6.00 1.08
CA VAL A 86 4.57 -7.19 0.58
C VAL A 86 3.72 -7.83 1.67
N ASN A 87 4.25 -7.95 2.89
CA ASN A 87 3.52 -8.48 4.04
C ASN A 87 2.29 -7.61 4.39
N ASP A 88 2.47 -6.30 4.48
CA ASP A 88 1.39 -5.34 4.74
C ASP A 88 0.29 -5.38 3.65
N SER A 89 0.65 -5.71 2.40
CA SER A 89 -0.29 -5.73 1.27
C SER A 89 -1.16 -6.99 1.23
N LEU A 90 -0.67 -8.10 1.77
CA LEU A 90 -1.31 -9.42 1.67
C LEU A 90 -1.97 -9.86 2.98
N ILE A 91 -1.47 -9.39 4.12
CA ILE A 91 -1.95 -9.79 5.43
C ILE A 91 -3.04 -8.82 5.87
N LYS A 92 -4.23 -9.38 6.15
CA LYS A 92 -5.30 -8.63 6.80
C LYS A 92 -4.85 -8.37 8.23
N GLU A 93 -4.65 -7.10 8.62
CA GLU A 93 -4.61 -6.76 10.04
C GLU A 93 -5.91 -7.26 10.66
N THR A 94 -5.80 -8.37 11.39
CA THR A 94 -6.79 -8.73 12.38
C THR A 94 -6.49 -7.84 13.57
N ASP A 95 -7.50 -7.19 14.16
CA ASP A 95 -7.36 -6.17 15.21
C ASP A 95 -6.50 -6.62 16.42
N GLU A 96 -6.13 -7.89 16.52
CA GLU A 96 -5.30 -8.49 17.55
C GLU A 96 -3.77 -8.25 17.39
N ILE A 97 -3.27 -7.92 16.20
CA ILE A 97 -1.81 -7.89 15.92
C ILE A 97 -1.18 -6.48 16.09
N SER A 98 -1.99 -5.42 16.19
CA SER A 98 -1.50 -4.02 16.25
C SER A 98 -0.55 -3.73 17.43
N ALA A 99 -0.64 -4.51 18.52
CA ALA A 99 0.24 -4.36 19.68
C ALA A 99 1.59 -5.08 19.54
N ALA A 100 1.69 -6.14 18.72
CA ALA A 100 2.86 -7.01 18.69
C ALA A 100 3.89 -6.61 17.61
N SER A 101 3.42 -6.21 16.42
CA SER A 101 4.32 -5.94 15.28
C SER A 101 5.15 -4.66 15.43
N THR A 102 4.59 -3.64 16.08
CA THR A 102 5.27 -2.35 16.31
C THR A 102 6.51 -2.52 17.20
N ALA A 103 6.48 -3.46 18.14
CA ALA A 103 7.61 -3.76 19.01
C ALA A 103 8.74 -4.50 18.28
N GLU A 104 8.40 -5.48 17.44
CA GLU A 104 9.37 -6.33 16.74
C GLU A 104 10.14 -5.58 15.64
N VAL A 105 9.49 -4.65 14.94
CA VAL A 105 10.14 -3.80 13.93
C VAL A 105 11.00 -2.73 14.60
N ALA A 106 10.56 -2.17 15.73
CA ALA A 106 11.35 -1.21 16.51
C ALA A 106 12.63 -1.84 17.09
N GLU A 107 12.56 -3.10 17.53
CA GLU A 107 13.73 -3.84 18.03
C GLU A 107 14.77 -4.10 16.94
N LYS A 108 14.33 -4.42 15.71
CA LYS A 108 15.23 -4.60 14.55
C LYS A 108 15.84 -3.30 14.00
N LEU A 109 15.25 -2.14 14.32
CA LEU A 109 15.77 -0.82 13.92
C LEU A 109 16.64 -0.14 15.00
N ALA A 110 16.82 -0.75 16.17
CA ALA A 110 17.73 -0.23 17.18
C ALA A 110 19.19 -0.31 16.66
N PRO A 111 19.98 0.77 16.71
CA PRO A 111 21.38 0.71 16.32
C PRO A 111 22.11 -0.26 17.25
N ALA A 112 22.76 -1.27 16.66
CA ALA A 112 23.62 -2.18 17.40
C ALA A 112 24.85 -1.41 17.92
N GLY A 113 24.80 -1.03 19.20
CA GLY A 113 25.97 -0.58 19.96
C GLY A 113 26.02 0.91 20.27
N ALA A 114 25.82 1.23 21.55
CA ALA A 114 26.65 2.19 22.28
C ALA A 114 27.54 1.39 23.24
#